data_AF-A0A702FHG9-F1
#
_entry.id   AF-A0A702FHG9-F1
#
_cell.length_a   1.000
_cell.length_b   1.000
_cell.length_c   1.000
_cell.angle_alpha   90.00
_cell.angle_beta   90.00
_cell.angle_gamma   90.00
#
_symmetry.space_group_name_H-M   'P 1'
#
loop_
_entity.id
_entity.type
_entity.pdbx_description
1 polymer ?
#
loop_
_entity_poly.entity_id
_entity_poly.type
_entity_poly.pdbx_seq_one_letter_code
_entity_poly.pdbx_strand_id
1 'polypeptide(L)'
;MASSGDKRALPLAGEDIPAPPTKQIKKEEDAVTWRTHQIDNNLPILQHWRDPTVSVLAQAEGRKETLQVTLWGSLFNRLPRETKARINQDIQWFLQNEGNHDARMNDMMTVSIPLDDSDGYRGRTVYARTDLPAFTVLGPYSGRLLESETVRCEYEKEYGREASNYYFATRSQERIVSAWPQGNLLSLINNPVFGRRTAEAEARQNVSAVLVGKNITFYLTTRDISAGEELWFDYGADYQHFEPGMALRLVQIKEEPLSPEEE
;
A
#
# COMPACT_ATOMS: atom_id res chain seq x y z
N MET A 1 -70.57 -3.63 -27.35
CA MET A 1 -70.80 -3.89 -25.90
C MET A 1 -69.52 -4.53 -25.37
N ALA A 2 -68.69 -3.74 -24.67
CA ALA A 2 -68.41 -3.85 -23.21
C ALA A 2 -67.84 -5.24 -22.85
N SER A 3 -66.57 -5.45 -22.48
CA SER A 3 -65.73 -4.86 -21.41
C SER A 3 -65.40 -5.99 -20.42
N SER A 4 -64.09 -6.28 -20.24
CA SER A 4 -63.38 -6.72 -19.02
C SER A 4 -62.15 -7.51 -19.50
N GLY A 5 -60.90 -7.08 -19.37
CA GLY A 5 -60.29 -6.21 -18.38
C GLY A 5 -59.34 -7.06 -17.55
N ASP A 6 -58.14 -7.36 -18.07
CA ASP A 6 -57.07 -7.91 -17.24
C ASP A 6 -55.72 -7.28 -17.65
N LYS A 7 -55.36 -6.23 -16.91
CA LYS A 7 -54.08 -5.53 -17.04
C LYS A 7 -53.07 -6.31 -16.20
N ARG A 8 -52.17 -7.06 -16.86
CA ARG A 8 -50.97 -7.60 -16.20
C ARG A 8 -50.07 -6.44 -15.78
N ALA A 9 -50.08 -6.14 -14.48
CA ALA A 9 -49.18 -5.18 -13.87
C ALA A 9 -47.74 -5.73 -13.90
N LEU A 10 -46.81 -4.89 -14.37
CA LEU A 10 -45.37 -5.09 -14.22
C LEU A 10 -45.02 -4.86 -12.74
N PRO A 11 -44.26 -5.75 -12.07
CA PRO A 11 -43.66 -5.40 -10.80
C PRO A 11 -42.47 -4.47 -11.06
N LEU A 12 -42.69 -3.18 -10.82
CA LEU A 12 -41.64 -2.23 -10.47
C LEU A 12 -41.33 -2.47 -8.99
N ALA A 13 -40.16 -3.03 -8.69
CA ALA A 13 -39.54 -2.90 -7.39
C ALA A 13 -38.03 -2.85 -7.65
N GLY A 14 -37.47 -1.65 -7.54
CA GLY A 14 -36.04 -1.49 -7.41
C GLY A 14 -35.63 -2.18 -6.11
N GLU A 15 -34.89 -3.27 -6.23
CA GLU A 15 -34.06 -3.74 -5.13
C GLU A 15 -32.97 -2.69 -4.93
N ASP A 16 -33.20 -1.81 -3.96
CA ASP A 16 -32.15 -0.97 -3.38
C ASP A 16 -31.08 -1.91 -2.82
N ILE A 17 -29.99 -2.07 -3.58
CA ILE A 17 -28.77 -2.71 -3.09
C ILE A 17 -28.32 -1.86 -1.88
N PRO A 18 -28.25 -2.44 -0.67
CA PRO A 18 -27.82 -1.67 0.49
C PRO A 18 -26.39 -1.19 0.24
N ALA A 19 -26.18 0.12 0.35
CA ALA A 19 -24.86 0.71 0.34
C ALA A 19 -24.00 0.03 1.42
N PRO A 20 -22.74 -0.32 1.12
CA PRO A 20 -21.87 -0.94 2.11
C PRO A 20 -21.76 -0.03 3.33
N PRO A 21 -21.78 -0.60 4.56
CA PRO A 21 -21.74 0.19 5.77
C PRO A 21 -20.49 1.07 5.78
N THR A 22 -20.67 2.35 6.09
CA THR A 22 -19.57 3.30 6.27
C THR A 22 -18.66 2.78 7.37
N LYS A 23 -17.48 2.27 6.99
CA LYS A 23 -16.47 1.78 7.94
C LYS A 23 -16.08 2.93 8.87
N GLN A 24 -16.17 2.71 10.18
CA GLN A 24 -15.71 3.69 11.15
C GLN A 24 -14.18 3.72 11.13
N ILE A 25 -13.61 4.86 10.76
CA ILE A 25 -12.16 5.07 10.66
C ILE A 25 -11.77 6.05 11.78
N LYS A 26 -10.87 5.62 12.68
CA LYS A 26 -10.23 6.55 13.61
C LYS A 26 -8.96 7.11 12.97
N LYS A 27 -8.86 8.44 12.93
CA LYS A 27 -7.62 9.14 12.63
C LYS A 27 -6.88 9.27 13.96
N GLU A 28 -5.86 8.46 14.21
CA GLU A 28 -5.16 8.50 15.50
C GLU A 28 -3.67 8.82 15.38
N GLU A 29 -3.26 9.70 16.29
CA GLU A 29 -1.92 10.11 16.67
C GLU A 29 -1.35 9.07 17.66
N ASP A 30 -0.86 7.93 17.15
CA ASP A 30 -0.08 7.03 18.00
C ASP A 30 1.25 7.70 18.38
N ALA A 31 1.63 7.62 19.65
CA ALA A 31 2.91 8.10 20.15
C ALA A 31 4.06 7.32 19.46
N VAL A 32 4.68 7.98 18.48
CA VAL A 32 5.81 7.47 17.68
C VAL A 32 6.93 7.00 18.61
N THR A 33 7.11 5.69 18.72
CA THR A 33 8.33 5.11 19.28
C THR A 33 9.24 4.70 18.12
N TRP A 34 10.55 4.65 18.33
CA TRP A 34 11.50 4.16 17.32
C TRP A 34 11.25 2.68 16.90
N ARG A 35 10.35 1.96 17.59
CA ARG A 35 9.88 0.61 17.25
C ARG A 35 8.62 0.59 16.38
N THR A 36 7.98 1.73 16.18
CA THR A 36 6.86 1.86 15.22
C THR A 36 7.41 2.33 13.88
N HIS A 37 7.09 1.59 12.83
CA HIS A 37 7.43 1.93 11.44
C HIS A 37 7.08 3.40 11.13
N GLN A 38 8.08 4.18 10.75
CA GLN A 38 7.94 5.62 10.50
C GLN A 38 7.62 5.87 9.03
N ILE A 39 6.74 6.86 8.79
CA ILE A 39 6.41 7.31 7.44
C ILE A 39 7.12 8.62 7.18
N ASP A 40 7.82 8.70 6.05
CA ASP A 40 8.29 9.94 5.48
C ASP A 40 8.24 9.85 3.94
N ASN A 41 7.33 10.62 3.34
CA ASN A 41 7.16 10.68 1.89
C ASN A 41 8.23 11.57 1.22
N ASN A 42 9.02 12.32 1.97
CA ASN A 42 10.09 13.19 1.47
C ASN A 42 11.47 12.53 1.50
N LEU A 43 11.56 11.25 1.88
CA LEU A 43 12.80 10.52 1.73
C LEU A 43 13.13 10.22 0.25
N PRO A 44 14.41 10.05 -0.07
CA PRO A 44 14.84 9.48 -1.35
C PRO A 44 14.12 8.17 -1.71
N ILE A 45 14.02 7.91 -3.01
CA ILE A 45 13.38 6.69 -3.54
C ILE A 45 14.23 5.46 -3.18
N LEU A 46 15.52 5.53 -3.50
CA LEU A 46 16.50 4.54 -3.11
C LEU A 46 17.48 5.19 -2.13
N GLN A 47 17.53 4.65 -0.93
CA GLN A 47 18.22 5.25 0.21
C GLN A 47 19.48 4.45 0.56
N HIS A 48 20.49 5.14 1.08
CA HIS A 48 21.63 4.47 1.71
C HIS A 48 21.16 3.73 2.97
N TRP A 49 21.63 2.50 3.19
CA TRP A 49 21.06 1.65 4.24
C TRP A 49 21.33 2.13 5.67
N ARG A 50 22.45 2.85 5.91
CA ARG A 50 22.77 3.46 7.21
C ARG A 50 22.20 4.86 7.41
N ASP A 51 21.92 5.58 6.33
CA ASP A 51 21.44 6.95 6.38
C ASP A 51 20.34 7.14 5.34
N PRO A 52 19.05 7.13 5.76
CA PRO A 52 17.95 7.16 4.81
C PRO A 52 17.85 8.49 4.05
N THR A 53 18.50 9.56 4.52
CA THR A 53 18.46 10.88 3.86
C THR A 53 19.35 10.95 2.62
N VAL A 54 20.28 10.01 2.48
CA VAL A 54 21.20 9.95 1.35
C VAL A 54 20.57 9.15 0.21
N SER A 55 20.31 9.81 -0.91
CA SER A 55 19.88 9.13 -2.14
C SER A 55 21.04 8.36 -2.77
N VAL A 56 20.81 7.08 -3.06
CA VAL A 56 21.71 6.22 -3.87
C VAL A 56 21.14 5.95 -5.27
N LEU A 57 20.05 6.64 -5.63
CA LEU A 57 19.31 6.40 -6.87
C LEU A 57 20.20 6.48 -8.11
N ALA A 58 20.97 7.56 -8.25
CA ALA A 58 21.84 7.77 -9.41
C ALA A 58 22.98 6.75 -9.48
N GLN A 59 23.51 6.32 -8.33
CA GLN A 59 24.56 5.30 -8.26
C GLN A 59 24.01 3.92 -8.67
N ALA A 60 22.82 3.56 -8.19
CA ALA A 60 22.22 2.24 -8.44
C ALA A 60 21.64 2.11 -9.85
N GLU A 61 21.05 3.19 -10.38
CA GLU A 61 20.25 3.18 -11.61
C GLU A 61 20.88 3.95 -12.78
N GLY A 62 21.77 4.91 -12.50
CA GLY A 62 22.26 5.85 -13.49
C GLY A 62 21.38 7.10 -13.61
N ARG A 63 21.33 7.69 -14.80
CA ARG A 63 20.60 8.95 -15.06
C ARG A 63 19.10 8.77 -14.99
N LYS A 64 18.43 9.57 -14.16
CA LYS A 64 16.97 9.49 -13.89
C LYS A 64 16.14 9.64 -15.17
N GLU A 65 16.58 10.51 -16.07
CA GLU A 65 15.91 10.83 -17.34
C GLU A 65 15.87 9.63 -18.30
N THR A 66 16.76 8.66 -18.09
CA THR A 66 16.84 7.44 -18.92
C THR A 66 16.06 6.27 -18.35
N LEU A 67 15.53 6.40 -17.12
CA LEU A 67 14.79 5.32 -16.48
C LEU A 67 13.44 5.12 -17.17
N GLN A 68 13.10 3.85 -17.37
CA GLN A 68 11.88 3.42 -18.03
C GLN A 68 11.32 2.22 -17.26
N VAL A 69 10.04 1.95 -17.44
CA VAL A 69 9.43 0.71 -16.95
C VAL A 69 10.10 -0.48 -17.66
N THR A 70 10.79 -1.31 -16.89
CA THR A 70 11.48 -2.52 -17.35
C THR A 70 10.59 -3.76 -17.24
N LEU A 71 9.57 -3.73 -16.39
CA LEU A 71 8.58 -4.80 -16.27
C LEU A 71 7.19 -4.24 -15.97
N TRP A 72 6.24 -4.48 -16.88
CA TRP A 72 4.84 -4.05 -16.74
C TRP A 72 3.95 -5.03 -15.96
N GLY A 73 4.41 -6.25 -15.69
CA GLY A 73 3.53 -7.30 -15.14
C GLY A 73 2.41 -7.74 -16.11
N SER A 74 1.72 -8.82 -15.79
CA SER A 74 0.66 -9.39 -16.66
C SER A 74 -0.57 -8.50 -16.77
N LEU A 75 -0.88 -7.72 -15.72
CA LEU A 75 -2.05 -6.86 -15.68
C LEU A 75 -1.87 -5.61 -16.57
N PHE A 76 -0.66 -5.04 -16.60
CA PHE A 76 -0.41 -3.80 -17.34
C PHE A 76 0.26 -3.99 -18.72
N ASN A 77 0.77 -5.19 -19.04
CA ASN A 77 1.47 -5.40 -20.31
C ASN A 77 0.58 -5.20 -21.55
N ARG A 78 -0.73 -5.41 -21.44
CA ARG A 78 -1.72 -5.26 -22.52
C ARG A 78 -2.34 -3.85 -22.60
N LEU A 79 -1.95 -2.92 -21.73
CA LEU A 79 -2.50 -1.57 -21.76
C LEU A 79 -2.21 -0.86 -23.10
N PRO A 80 -3.14 0.00 -23.56
CA PRO A 80 -2.92 0.87 -24.71
C PRO A 80 -1.65 1.71 -24.56
N ARG A 81 -1.01 2.04 -25.70
CA ARG A 81 0.22 2.83 -25.72
C ARG A 81 0.05 4.20 -25.04
N GLU A 82 -1.10 4.84 -25.24
CA GLU A 82 -1.42 6.14 -24.64
C GLU A 82 -1.49 6.06 -23.12
N THR A 83 -2.14 5.01 -22.58
CA THR A 83 -2.18 4.76 -21.13
C THR A 83 -0.78 4.55 -20.56
N LYS A 84 0.06 3.76 -21.24
CA LYS A 84 1.46 3.55 -20.83
C LYS A 84 2.27 4.84 -20.88
N ALA A 85 2.04 5.69 -21.87
CA ALA A 85 2.71 6.99 -21.98
C ALA A 85 2.34 7.91 -20.80
N ARG A 86 1.05 7.98 -20.44
CA ARG A 86 0.58 8.71 -19.25
C ARG A 86 1.22 8.18 -17.97
N ILE A 87 1.22 6.87 -17.76
CA ILE A 87 1.88 6.22 -16.62
C ILE A 87 3.37 6.58 -16.55
N ASN A 88 4.08 6.49 -17.69
CA ASN A 88 5.49 6.84 -17.75
C ASN A 88 5.73 8.32 -17.43
N GLN A 89 4.83 9.22 -17.82
CA GLN A 89 4.92 10.64 -17.48
C GLN A 89 4.80 10.86 -15.97
N ASP A 90 3.86 10.18 -15.31
CA ASP A 90 3.71 10.26 -13.86
C ASP A 90 4.92 9.66 -13.12
N ILE A 91 5.42 8.51 -13.58
CA ILE A 91 6.66 7.90 -13.06
C ILE A 91 7.83 8.88 -13.19
N GLN A 92 8.00 9.51 -14.35
CA GLN A 92 9.06 10.50 -14.57
C GLN A 92 8.93 11.69 -13.63
N TRP A 93 7.71 12.15 -13.35
CA TRP A 93 7.50 13.20 -12.36
C TRP A 93 8.03 12.79 -10.98
N PHE A 94 7.72 11.57 -10.51
CA PHE A 94 8.24 11.09 -9.22
C PHE A 94 9.76 10.99 -9.20
N LEU A 95 10.38 10.48 -10.27
CA LEU A 95 11.83 10.36 -10.38
C LEU A 95 12.53 11.75 -10.33
N GLN A 96 11.97 12.73 -11.05
CA GLN A 96 12.52 14.08 -11.12
C GLN A 96 12.32 14.87 -9.82
N ASN A 97 11.23 14.61 -9.10
CA ASN A 97 10.87 15.30 -7.86
C ASN A 97 11.18 14.46 -6.61
N GLU A 98 12.20 13.60 -6.67
CA GLU A 98 12.68 12.85 -5.51
C GLU A 98 12.89 13.76 -4.30
N GLY A 99 12.40 13.32 -3.15
CA GLY A 99 12.44 14.08 -1.89
C GLY A 99 11.32 15.10 -1.70
N ASN A 100 10.41 15.24 -2.68
CA ASN A 100 9.29 16.19 -2.62
C ASN A 100 7.96 15.51 -3.03
N HIS A 101 7.71 14.30 -2.53
CA HIS A 101 6.50 13.54 -2.91
C HIS A 101 5.32 13.77 -1.97
N ASP A 102 5.56 14.32 -0.76
CA ASP A 102 4.58 14.33 0.32
C ASP A 102 3.25 14.97 -0.07
N ALA A 103 3.26 16.17 -0.64
CA ALA A 103 2.04 16.87 -1.04
C ALA A 103 1.20 16.05 -2.03
N ARG A 104 1.84 15.45 -3.04
CA ARG A 104 1.15 14.66 -4.07
C ARG A 104 0.60 13.35 -3.48
N MET A 105 1.38 12.67 -2.66
CA MET A 105 0.96 11.40 -2.05
C MET A 105 -0.16 11.61 -1.03
N ASN A 106 -0.08 12.66 -0.22
CA ASN A 106 -1.10 13.00 0.77
C ASN A 106 -2.37 13.60 0.15
N ASP A 107 -2.31 14.14 -1.07
CA ASP A 107 -3.51 14.51 -1.82
C ASP A 107 -4.30 13.26 -2.25
N MET A 108 -3.58 12.22 -2.68
CA MET A 108 -4.19 10.97 -3.14
C MET A 108 -4.60 10.01 -2.01
N MET A 109 -3.84 9.96 -0.92
CA MET A 109 -3.91 8.87 0.06
C MET A 109 -3.81 9.36 1.50
N THR A 110 -4.29 8.53 2.42
CA THR A 110 -4.17 8.74 3.86
C THR A 110 -3.92 7.42 4.58
N VAL A 111 -3.25 7.48 5.73
CA VAL A 111 -3.04 6.32 6.58
C VAL A 111 -4.04 6.35 7.73
N SER A 112 -4.62 5.21 8.07
CA SER A 112 -5.53 5.06 9.20
C SER A 112 -5.50 3.63 9.75
N ILE A 113 -6.05 3.41 10.94
CA ILE A 113 -6.23 2.08 11.52
C ILE A 113 -7.72 1.73 11.41
N PRO A 114 -8.09 0.63 10.73
CA PRO A 114 -9.47 0.18 10.69
C PRO A 114 -9.95 -0.25 12.08
N LEU A 115 -11.17 0.14 12.44
CA LEU A 115 -11.83 -0.36 13.66
C LEU A 115 -12.60 -1.67 13.41
N ASP A 116 -12.69 -2.12 12.16
CA ASP A 116 -13.35 -3.35 11.78
C ASP A 116 -12.37 -4.55 11.84
N ASP A 117 -12.45 -5.32 12.92
CA ASP A 117 -11.64 -6.52 13.13
C ASP A 117 -12.19 -7.77 12.41
N SER A 118 -13.12 -7.62 11.46
CA SER A 118 -13.76 -8.77 10.78
C SER A 118 -12.77 -9.70 10.08
N ASP A 119 -11.63 -9.15 9.62
CA ASP A 119 -10.54 -9.87 8.98
C ASP A 119 -9.30 -10.02 9.91
N GLY A 120 -9.45 -9.70 11.20
CA GLY A 120 -8.35 -9.60 12.17
C GLY A 120 -7.68 -8.22 12.21
N TYR A 121 -6.90 -7.98 13.26
CA TYR A 121 -6.17 -6.72 13.43
C TYR A 121 -5.06 -6.61 12.38
N ARG A 122 -5.22 -5.67 11.45
CA ARG A 122 -4.28 -5.41 10.34
C ARG A 122 -3.40 -4.18 10.53
N GLY A 123 -3.47 -3.54 11.71
CA GLY A 123 -2.69 -2.34 12.02
C GLY A 123 -2.98 -1.17 11.08
N ARG A 124 -1.97 -0.34 10.83
CA ARG A 124 -2.07 0.82 9.93
C ARG A 124 -2.22 0.35 8.48
N THR A 125 -3.16 0.94 7.76
CA THR A 125 -3.43 0.69 6.34
C THR A 125 -3.56 1.99 5.57
N VAL A 126 -3.61 1.91 4.24
CA VAL A 126 -3.69 3.07 3.34
C VAL A 126 -5.09 3.12 2.70
N TYR A 127 -5.70 4.31 2.71
CA TYR A 127 -6.97 4.59 2.07
C TYR A 127 -6.82 5.67 1.00
N ALA A 128 -7.63 5.59 -0.05
CA ALA A 128 -7.78 6.67 -1.01
C ALA A 128 -8.44 7.89 -0.34
N ARG A 129 -7.86 9.09 -0.49
CA ARG A 129 -8.42 10.35 0.02
C ARG A 129 -9.36 11.01 -0.98
N THR A 130 -9.13 10.78 -2.26
CA THR A 130 -9.95 11.23 -3.39
C THR A 130 -10.29 10.02 -4.27
N ASP A 131 -11.20 10.18 -5.22
CA ASP A 131 -11.39 9.19 -6.27
C ASP A 131 -10.09 9.07 -7.11
N LEU A 132 -9.60 7.85 -7.27
CA LEU A 132 -8.39 7.53 -8.03
C LEU A 132 -8.79 6.74 -9.28
N PRO A 133 -8.64 7.31 -10.49
CA PRO A 133 -8.92 6.60 -11.73
C PRO A 133 -8.05 5.34 -11.89
N ALA A 134 -8.48 4.42 -12.74
CA ALA A 134 -7.69 3.25 -13.13
C ALA A 134 -6.32 3.67 -13.70
N PHE A 135 -5.30 2.93 -13.29
CA PHE A 135 -3.90 3.14 -13.67
C PHE A 135 -3.35 4.50 -13.22
N THR A 136 -3.80 4.98 -12.07
CA THR A 136 -3.18 6.10 -11.34
C THR A 136 -1.89 5.63 -10.70
N VAL A 137 -0.80 6.36 -10.92
CA VAL A 137 0.50 6.07 -10.29
C VAL A 137 0.49 6.65 -8.88
N LEU A 138 0.50 5.77 -7.87
CA LEU A 138 0.48 6.14 -6.46
C LEU A 138 1.85 6.65 -5.98
N GLY A 139 2.92 6.10 -6.55
CA GLY A 139 4.30 6.50 -6.27
C GLY A 139 5.26 5.31 -6.24
N PRO A 140 6.56 5.59 -6.05
CA PRO A 140 7.58 4.56 -5.87
C PRO A 140 7.52 3.97 -4.46
N TYR A 141 7.75 2.67 -4.30
CA TYR A 141 8.05 2.10 -3.00
C TYR A 141 9.44 2.57 -2.56
N SER A 142 9.50 3.49 -1.59
CA SER A 142 10.76 4.12 -1.17
C SER A 142 11.37 3.40 0.03
N GLY A 143 12.68 3.18 -0.02
CA GLY A 143 13.38 2.53 1.09
C GLY A 143 14.88 2.38 0.89
N ARG A 144 15.50 1.72 1.86
CA ARG A 144 16.93 1.40 1.91
C ARG A 144 17.26 0.33 0.88
N LEU A 145 18.23 0.61 0.01
CA LEU A 145 18.73 -0.37 -0.94
C LEU A 145 19.75 -1.28 -0.24
N LEU A 146 19.41 -2.56 -0.12
CA LEU A 146 20.28 -3.61 0.36
C LEU A 146 20.95 -4.26 -0.87
N GLU A 147 22.18 -3.84 -1.14
CA GLU A 147 22.87 -4.16 -2.39
C GLU A 147 23.44 -5.58 -2.45
N SER A 148 23.54 -6.27 -1.31
CA SER A 148 24.11 -7.61 -1.20
C SER A 148 23.63 -8.34 0.05
N GLU A 149 23.85 -9.65 0.08
CA GLU A 149 23.61 -10.49 1.26
C GLU A 149 24.37 -9.99 2.49
N THR A 150 25.61 -9.52 2.32
CA THR A 150 26.42 -8.99 3.42
C THR A 150 25.78 -7.75 4.02
N VAL A 151 25.33 -6.82 3.17
CA VAL A 151 24.62 -5.60 3.61
C VAL A 151 23.31 -5.97 4.30
N ARG A 152 22.55 -6.93 3.75
CA ARG A 152 21.33 -7.43 4.39
C ARG A 152 21.60 -8.02 5.78
N CYS A 153 22.64 -8.85 5.91
CA CYS A 153 23.04 -9.42 7.19
C CYS A 153 23.45 -8.35 8.23
N GLU A 154 24.17 -7.29 7.81
CA GLU A 154 24.49 -6.17 8.70
C GLU A 154 23.24 -5.40 9.12
N TYR A 155 22.37 -5.12 8.16
CA TYR A 155 21.12 -4.42 8.37
C TYR A 155 20.19 -5.19 9.33
N GLU A 156 20.05 -6.50 9.20
CA GLU A 156 19.24 -7.33 10.12
C GLU A 156 19.83 -7.45 11.53
N LYS A 157 21.16 -7.32 11.69
CA LYS A 157 21.78 -7.22 13.02
C LYS A 157 21.41 -5.92 13.74
N GLU A 158 21.21 -4.84 12.98
CA GLU A 158 20.87 -3.52 13.52
C GLU A 158 19.36 -3.39 13.76
N TYR A 159 18.54 -3.85 12.82
CA TYR A 159 17.09 -3.58 12.81
C TYR A 159 16.20 -4.79 13.10
N GLY A 160 16.78 -5.97 13.31
CA GLY A 160 16.05 -7.22 13.54
C GLY A 160 15.60 -7.91 12.25
N ARG A 161 15.14 -9.16 12.38
CA ARG A 161 14.62 -9.95 11.25
C ARG A 161 13.23 -9.50 10.81
N GLU A 162 12.52 -8.76 11.66
CA GLU A 162 11.21 -8.16 11.42
C GLU A 162 11.24 -7.18 10.24
N ALA A 163 12.41 -6.65 9.91
CA ALA A 163 12.61 -5.80 8.74
C ALA A 163 12.21 -6.50 7.42
N SER A 164 12.25 -7.83 7.39
CA SER A 164 11.84 -8.64 6.24
C SER A 164 10.37 -8.48 5.84
N ASN A 165 9.51 -8.03 6.77
CA ASN A 165 8.11 -7.68 6.47
C ASN A 165 7.98 -6.52 5.47
N TYR A 166 9.05 -5.75 5.28
CA TYR A 166 9.11 -4.55 4.44
C TYR A 166 10.08 -4.70 3.26
N TYR A 167 10.51 -5.93 2.97
CA TYR A 167 11.37 -6.23 1.83
C TYR A 167 10.58 -6.27 0.53
N PHE A 168 11.09 -5.57 -0.48
CA PHE A 168 10.63 -5.66 -1.84
C PHE A 168 11.77 -6.17 -2.73
N ALA A 169 11.54 -7.27 -3.42
CA ALA A 169 12.51 -7.84 -4.35
C ALA A 169 12.67 -6.94 -5.58
N THR A 170 13.90 -6.75 -6.04
CA THR A 170 14.19 -5.92 -7.22
C THR A 170 14.19 -6.74 -8.51
N ARG A 171 14.24 -6.06 -9.67
CA ARG A 171 14.38 -6.73 -10.97
C ARG A 171 15.70 -7.51 -11.07
N SER A 172 16.74 -7.08 -10.37
CA SER A 172 18.04 -7.75 -10.37
C SER A 172 18.04 -9.07 -9.59
N GLN A 173 17.02 -9.32 -8.75
CA GLN A 173 16.90 -10.49 -7.85
C GLN A 173 17.99 -10.62 -6.77
N GLU A 174 19.15 -9.98 -6.96
CA GLU A 174 20.27 -9.94 -6.02
C GLU A 174 20.15 -8.82 -4.98
N ARG A 175 19.25 -7.86 -5.20
CA ARG A 175 19.09 -6.67 -4.36
C ARG A 175 17.67 -6.61 -3.80
N ILE A 176 17.53 -5.95 -2.67
CA ILE A 176 16.26 -5.78 -1.98
C ILE A 176 16.12 -4.31 -1.58
N VAL A 177 14.90 -3.78 -1.63
CA VAL A 177 14.58 -2.49 -1.01
C VAL A 177 13.82 -2.75 0.28
N SER A 178 14.29 -2.21 1.40
CA SER A 178 13.61 -2.29 2.70
C SER A 178 13.04 -0.93 3.10
N ALA A 179 11.75 -0.87 3.36
CA ALA A 179 11.14 0.33 3.95
C ALA A 179 11.32 0.40 5.47
N TRP A 180 11.92 -0.60 6.13
CA TRP A 180 12.08 -0.58 7.58
C TRP A 180 13.35 0.21 8.02
N PRO A 181 13.38 0.82 9.22
CA PRO A 181 12.23 1.17 10.07
C PRO A 181 11.47 2.41 9.59
N GLN A 182 11.88 3.01 8.46
CA GLN A 182 11.32 4.23 7.91
C GLN A 182 11.25 4.17 6.38
N GLY A 183 10.08 4.41 5.82
CA GLY A 183 9.81 4.47 4.38
C GLY A 183 8.63 5.41 4.08
N ASN A 184 8.16 5.47 2.84
CA ASN A 184 6.99 6.28 2.53
C ASN A 184 5.68 5.53 2.85
N LEU A 185 4.53 6.21 2.74
CA LEU A 185 3.25 5.64 3.17
C LEU A 185 2.86 4.34 2.44
N LEU A 186 3.42 4.11 1.24
CA LEU A 186 3.13 2.94 0.42
C LEU A 186 3.62 1.64 1.06
N SER A 187 4.54 1.71 2.02
CA SER A 187 4.98 0.56 2.80
C SER A 187 3.93 0.02 3.77
N LEU A 188 2.78 0.69 3.89
CA LEU A 188 1.67 0.29 4.74
C LEU A 188 0.45 -0.21 3.95
N ILE A 189 0.56 -0.34 2.62
CA ILE A 189 -0.48 -1.00 1.84
C ILE A 189 -0.54 -2.45 2.30
N ASN A 190 -1.69 -2.94 2.75
CA ASN A 190 -1.79 -4.28 3.30
C ASN A 190 -1.97 -5.35 2.22
N ASN A 191 -1.60 -6.59 2.60
CA ASN A 191 -1.93 -7.77 1.82
C ASN A 191 -3.41 -8.08 1.99
N PRO A 192 -4.21 -8.26 0.94
CA PRO A 192 -5.58 -8.74 1.13
C PRO A 192 -5.63 -10.20 1.60
N VAL A 193 -4.52 -10.96 1.45
CA VAL A 193 -4.42 -12.35 1.89
C VAL A 193 -3.75 -12.45 3.27
N PHE A 194 -4.56 -12.59 4.32
CA PHE A 194 -4.10 -12.88 5.68
C PHE A 194 -4.16 -14.40 5.93
N GLY A 195 -3.03 -15.09 5.74
CA GLY A 195 -2.93 -16.54 5.91
C GLY A 195 -3.32 -17.32 4.65
N ARG A 196 -4.57 -17.80 4.55
CA ARG A 196 -5.02 -18.61 3.39
C ARG A 196 -5.54 -17.72 2.26
N ARG A 197 -5.05 -17.95 1.05
CA ARG A 197 -5.50 -17.29 -0.19
C ARG A 197 -6.92 -17.76 -0.55
N THR A 198 -7.88 -16.83 -0.54
CA THR A 198 -9.27 -17.06 -0.96
C THR A 198 -9.60 -16.22 -2.19
N ALA A 199 -10.58 -16.64 -3.00
CA ALA A 199 -11.00 -15.88 -4.16
C ALA A 199 -11.53 -14.48 -3.78
N GLU A 200 -12.16 -14.35 -2.61
CA GLU A 200 -12.61 -13.06 -2.09
C GLU A 200 -11.44 -12.14 -1.75
N ALA A 201 -10.40 -12.65 -1.07
CA ALA A 201 -9.20 -11.89 -0.77
C ALA A 201 -8.50 -11.42 -2.07
N GLU A 202 -8.35 -12.31 -3.06
CA GLU A 202 -7.78 -11.94 -4.35
C GLU A 202 -8.61 -10.87 -5.08
N ALA A 203 -9.95 -10.93 -4.98
CA ALA A 203 -10.83 -9.93 -5.59
C ALA A 203 -10.75 -8.53 -4.94
N ARG A 204 -10.25 -8.43 -3.70
CA ARG A 204 -10.04 -7.14 -3.01
C ARG A 204 -8.82 -6.40 -3.54
N GLN A 205 -7.88 -7.08 -4.20
CA GLN A 205 -6.70 -6.44 -4.77
C GLN A 205 -7.11 -5.33 -5.75
N ASN A 206 -6.74 -4.10 -5.43
CA ASN A 206 -6.99 -2.94 -6.26
C ASN A 206 -5.69 -2.18 -6.62
N VAL A 207 -4.55 -2.57 -6.04
CA VAL A 207 -3.21 -2.07 -6.39
C VAL A 207 -2.35 -3.19 -6.98
N SER A 208 -1.56 -2.85 -7.99
CA SER A 208 -0.49 -3.70 -8.53
C SER A 208 0.74 -2.86 -8.83
N ALA A 209 1.81 -3.46 -9.32
CA ALA A 209 3.10 -2.80 -9.45
C ALA A 209 3.74 -2.97 -10.83
N VAL A 210 4.59 -2.00 -11.19
CA VAL A 210 5.55 -2.09 -12.30
C VAL A 210 6.97 -1.92 -11.77
N LEU A 211 7.95 -2.49 -12.45
CA LEU A 211 9.36 -2.26 -12.13
C LEU A 211 9.94 -1.21 -13.08
N VAL A 212 10.67 -0.26 -12.53
CA VAL A 212 11.38 0.81 -13.22
C VAL A 212 12.87 0.65 -12.96
N GLY A 213 13.66 0.69 -14.03
CA GLY A 213 15.09 0.42 -13.93
C GLY A 213 15.38 -0.97 -13.36
N LYS A 214 16.36 -1.06 -12.47
CA LYS A 214 16.84 -2.31 -11.87
C LYS A 214 16.24 -2.59 -10.49
N ASN A 215 15.91 -1.53 -9.72
CA ASN A 215 15.64 -1.62 -8.29
C ASN A 215 14.34 -0.97 -7.84
N ILE A 216 13.61 -0.27 -8.71
CA ILE A 216 12.48 0.56 -8.27
C ILE A 216 11.16 -0.12 -8.59
N THR A 217 10.29 -0.21 -7.58
CA THR A 217 8.90 -0.63 -7.72
C THR A 217 8.00 0.61 -7.69
N PHE A 218 7.06 0.71 -8.61
CA PHE A 218 5.99 1.71 -8.57
C PHE A 218 4.65 1.03 -8.38
N TYR A 219 3.82 1.58 -7.49
CA TYR A 219 2.44 1.13 -7.30
C TYR A 219 1.46 1.92 -8.16
N LEU A 220 0.49 1.19 -8.71
CA LEU A 220 -0.56 1.69 -9.56
C LEU A 220 -1.90 1.09 -9.19
N THR A 221 -2.97 1.87 -9.31
CA THR A 221 -4.33 1.36 -9.24
C THR A 221 -4.64 0.46 -10.45
N THR A 222 -5.40 -0.60 -10.23
CA THR A 222 -5.78 -1.58 -11.28
C THR A 222 -7.16 -1.31 -11.87
N ARG A 223 -7.97 -0.51 -11.17
CA ARG A 223 -9.30 -0.04 -11.53
C ARG A 223 -9.55 1.33 -10.90
N ASP A 224 -10.70 1.91 -11.18
CA ASP A 224 -11.17 3.08 -10.44
C ASP A 224 -11.37 2.70 -8.95
N ILE A 225 -10.93 3.58 -8.05
CA ILE A 225 -11.00 3.43 -6.60
C ILE A 225 -11.72 4.67 -6.06
N SER A 226 -12.75 4.46 -5.24
CA SER A 226 -13.51 5.58 -4.66
C SER A 226 -12.80 6.17 -3.45
N ALA A 227 -13.03 7.45 -3.17
CA ALA A 227 -12.58 8.07 -1.93
C ALA A 227 -13.07 7.28 -0.70
N GLY A 228 -12.18 7.05 0.26
CA GLY A 228 -12.43 6.24 1.46
C GLY A 228 -12.25 4.73 1.26
N GLU A 229 -11.98 4.25 0.05
CA GLU A 229 -11.68 2.84 -0.20
C GLU A 229 -10.25 2.49 0.24
N GLU A 230 -10.08 1.30 0.85
CA GLU A 230 -8.77 0.79 1.28
C GLU A 230 -7.96 0.28 0.09
N LEU A 231 -6.65 0.53 0.11
CA LEU A 231 -5.71 0.07 -0.91
C LEU A 231 -5.10 -1.27 -0.53
N TRP A 232 -5.10 -2.20 -1.48
CA TRP A 232 -4.70 -3.59 -1.29
C TRP A 232 -3.73 -4.05 -2.37
N PHE A 233 -2.57 -4.57 -1.95
CA PHE A 233 -1.55 -5.11 -2.83
C PHE A 233 -1.24 -6.56 -2.45
N ASP A 234 -1.37 -7.49 -3.41
CA ASP A 234 -0.97 -8.88 -3.22
C ASP A 234 0.56 -9.01 -3.31
N TYR A 235 1.20 -9.27 -2.16
CA TYR A 235 2.65 -9.46 -2.06
C TYR A 235 3.15 -10.78 -2.66
N GLY A 236 2.25 -11.64 -3.13
CA GLY A 236 2.57 -12.91 -3.77
C GLY A 236 2.62 -14.09 -2.79
N ALA A 237 2.76 -15.29 -3.35
CA ALA A 237 2.68 -16.54 -2.60
C ALA A 237 3.85 -16.76 -1.62
N ASP A 238 5.00 -16.13 -1.89
CA ASP A 238 6.20 -16.27 -1.07
C ASP A 238 6.23 -15.30 0.13
N TYR A 239 5.29 -14.35 0.19
CA TYR A 239 5.18 -13.42 1.31
C TYR A 239 4.66 -14.13 2.56
N GLN A 240 5.49 -14.15 3.61
CA GLN A 240 5.13 -14.65 4.93
C GLN A 240 5.14 -13.47 5.90
N HIS A 241 3.94 -13.08 6.36
CA HIS A 241 3.83 -12.05 7.37
C HIS A 241 4.44 -12.55 8.68
N PHE A 242 5.50 -11.90 9.16
CA PHE A 242 6.10 -12.19 10.45
C PHE A 242 5.32 -11.39 11.50
N GLU A 243 4.42 -12.06 12.23
CA GLU A 243 3.65 -11.43 13.30
C GLU A 243 4.49 -11.19 14.57
N PRO A 244 4.51 -9.96 15.11
CA PRO A 244 4.59 -9.73 16.55
C PRO A 244 3.20 -9.48 17.17
N GLY A 245 2.11 -9.57 16.39
CA GLY A 245 0.76 -9.07 16.73
C GLY A 245 0.15 -9.62 18.03
N MET A 246 0.46 -10.86 18.40
CA MET A 246 -0.01 -11.43 19.68
C MET A 246 0.60 -10.73 20.92
N ALA A 247 1.81 -10.16 20.81
CA ALA A 247 2.44 -9.46 21.92
C ALA A 247 1.89 -8.04 22.14
N LEU A 248 1.42 -7.37 21.08
CA LEU A 248 0.82 -6.03 21.17
C LEU A 248 -0.59 -6.04 21.78
N ARG A 249 -1.36 -7.12 21.59
CA ARG A 249 -2.67 -7.33 22.25
C ARG A 249 -2.63 -7.17 23.77
N LEU A 250 -1.57 -7.66 24.42
CA LEU A 250 -1.46 -7.63 25.88
C LEU A 250 -1.11 -6.26 26.46
N VAL A 251 -0.57 -5.35 25.64
CA VAL A 251 -0.14 -4.02 26.12
C VAL A 251 -1.27 -2.99 25.95
N GLN A 252 -2.13 -3.15 24.95
CA GLN A 252 -3.23 -2.21 24.67
C GLN A 252 -4.54 -2.57 25.41
N ILE A 253 -4.76 -3.83 25.79
CA ILE A 253 -5.84 -4.21 26.70
C ILE A 253 -5.38 -3.98 28.15
N LYS A 254 -5.17 -2.72 28.51
CA LYS A 254 -5.25 -2.31 29.91
C LYS A 254 -6.70 -1.90 30.11
N GLU A 255 -7.50 -2.81 30.68
CA GLU A 255 -8.89 -2.51 31.05
C GLU A 255 -8.92 -1.17 31.81
N GLU A 256 -9.73 -0.23 31.32
CA GLU A 256 -10.11 0.91 32.13
C GLU A 256 -10.78 0.37 33.40
N PRO A 257 -10.33 0.78 34.60
CA PRO A 257 -11.03 0.38 35.81
C PRO A 257 -12.45 0.91 35.75
N LEU A 258 -13.42 -0.01 35.91
CA LEU A 258 -14.82 0.33 36.11
C LEU A 258 -14.92 1.42 37.17
N SER A 259 -15.56 2.54 36.81
CA SER A 259 -15.84 3.62 37.74
C SER A 259 -16.63 3.05 38.93
N PRO A 260 -16.32 3.44 40.18
CA PRO A 260 -17.05 2.94 41.33
C PRO A 260 -18.51 3.39 41.22
N GLU A 261 -19.44 2.43 41.38
CA GLU A 261 -20.85 2.73 41.58
C GLU A 261 -20.98 3.61 42.83
N GLU A 262 -21.59 4.79 42.66
CA GLU A 262 -21.97 5.65 43.79
C GLU A 262 -23.14 4.99 44.52
N GLU A 263 -22.92 4.59 45.78
CA GLU A 263 -23.97 4.29 46.77
C GLU A 263 -24.62 5.57 47.31
#